data_AF-A0A2P2DXQ2-F1
#
_entry.id   AF-A0A2P2DXQ2-F1
#
_cell.length_a   1.000
_cell.length_b   1.000
_cell.length_c   1.000
_cell.angle_alpha   90.00
_cell.angle_beta   90.00
_cell.angle_gamma   90.00
#
_symmetry.space_group_name_H-M   'P 1'
#
loop_
_entity.id
_entity.type
_entity.pdbx_description
1 polymer ?
#
loop_
_entity_poly.entity_id
_entity_poly.type
_entity_poly.pdbx_seq_one_letter_code
_entity_poly.pdbx_strand_id
1 'polypeptide(L)'
;MAENETDSNQQVDDKSKLTLIELVGCILLIVALKDLPLFILLFPIGVILLRKKILLLFKSIKKTGEYTLGKMLLFGYIISACIMISIKTPELLSIREKNLTYEEGKKLIEIGNIDEGLTKLESIKDRLKDEELLLYENTLLAIKIRAKENIREIKHFNDLLKSITEEQFLSIEEGNFLNLTPNNDLNKLLSQTLKNNKKIWTQMKLEQLKLEEMKLIVAEKKERQKKIDSHFSYFNGSNKRLVEYVKDRLHDPSSFEHVKTVYSDKGKYIDITMAYRAKNVFGGLVLNSIKAHLYLENNHLEVFQ
;
A
#
# COMPACT_ATOMS: atom_id res chain seq x y z
N MET A 1 -64.29 22.53 -38.44
CA MET A 1 -63.43 23.21 -37.45
C MET A 1 -63.05 22.19 -36.39
N ALA A 2 -62.00 21.43 -36.64
CA ALA A 2 -61.38 20.54 -35.66
C ALA A 2 -59.99 20.20 -36.19
N GLU A 3 -58.98 20.97 -35.79
CA GLU A 3 -57.57 20.64 -35.99
C GLU A 3 -56.75 21.26 -34.85
N ASN A 4 -55.78 20.45 -34.39
CA ASN A 4 -54.58 20.81 -33.61
C ASN A 4 -54.68 21.06 -32.10
N GLU A 5 -54.66 19.97 -31.32
CA GLU A 5 -53.99 19.91 -30.01
C GLU A 5 -53.33 18.53 -29.81
N THR A 6 -52.13 18.30 -30.36
CA THR A 6 -51.35 17.06 -30.06
C THR A 6 -49.83 17.21 -30.12
N ASP A 7 -49.26 18.43 -30.05
CA ASP A 7 -47.81 18.61 -30.26
C ASP A 7 -47.01 19.16 -29.06
N SER A 8 -47.66 19.53 -27.93
CA SER A 8 -46.95 20.14 -26.79
C SER A 8 -46.44 19.15 -25.73
N ASN A 9 -46.93 17.91 -25.72
CA ASN A 9 -46.56 16.93 -24.69
C ASN A 9 -45.34 16.06 -25.05
N GLN A 10 -44.97 15.99 -26.33
CA GLN A 10 -43.84 15.17 -26.79
C GLN A 10 -42.48 15.89 -26.64
N GLN A 11 -42.48 17.23 -26.64
CA GLN A 11 -41.27 18.04 -26.53
C GLN A 11 -40.67 18.12 -25.11
N VAL A 12 -41.46 17.82 -24.07
CA VAL A 12 -41.01 17.83 -22.67
C VAL A 12 -40.27 16.52 -22.30
N ASP A 13 -40.66 15.39 -22.90
CA ASP A 13 -40.08 14.08 -22.60
C ASP A 13 -38.64 13.95 -23.16
N ASP A 14 -38.39 14.45 -24.38
CA ASP A 14 -37.07 14.39 -25.02
C ASP A 14 -36.00 15.22 -24.29
N LYS A 15 -36.37 16.37 -23.72
CA LYS A 15 -35.43 17.22 -22.97
C LYS A 15 -34.97 16.56 -21.67
N SER A 16 -35.84 15.75 -21.05
CA SER A 16 -35.53 15.01 -19.82
C SER A 16 -34.62 13.81 -20.07
N LYS A 17 -34.83 13.08 -21.18
CA LYS A 17 -33.97 11.97 -21.62
C LYS A 17 -32.57 12.43 -21.96
N LEU A 18 -32.45 13.59 -22.61
CA LEU A 18 -31.16 14.20 -22.93
C LEU A 18 -30.33 14.49 -21.66
N THR A 19 -30.96 14.99 -20.58
CA THR A 19 -30.25 15.25 -19.32
C THR A 19 -29.79 13.99 -18.58
N LEU A 20 -30.51 12.87 -18.75
CA LEU A 20 -30.15 11.61 -18.11
C LEU A 20 -28.95 10.96 -18.82
N ILE A 21 -28.94 10.99 -20.15
CA ILE A 21 -27.83 10.49 -20.97
C ILE A 21 -26.55 11.28 -20.67
N GLU A 22 -26.64 12.60 -20.57
CA GLU A 22 -25.51 13.45 -20.17
C GLU A 22 -25.00 13.12 -18.76
N LEU A 23 -25.90 12.84 -17.81
CA LEU A 23 -25.52 12.48 -16.44
C LEU A 23 -24.79 11.14 -16.38
N VAL A 24 -25.29 10.13 -17.11
CA VAL A 24 -24.66 8.82 -17.24
C VAL A 24 -23.30 8.95 -17.93
N GLY A 25 -23.19 9.78 -18.97
CA GLY A 25 -21.92 10.09 -19.64
C GLY A 25 -20.90 10.71 -18.68
N CYS A 26 -21.30 11.66 -17.83
CA CYS A 26 -20.41 12.23 -16.81
C CYS A 26 -19.97 11.18 -15.78
N ILE A 27 -20.87 10.28 -15.33
CA ILE A 27 -20.53 9.23 -14.37
C ILE A 27 -19.54 8.23 -14.99
N LEU A 28 -19.77 7.80 -16.24
CA LEU A 28 -18.86 6.89 -16.94
C LEU A 28 -17.49 7.53 -17.20
N LEU A 29 -17.45 8.83 -17.52
CA LEU A 29 -16.20 9.58 -17.66
C LEU A 29 -15.43 9.65 -16.33
N ILE A 30 -16.13 9.88 -15.21
CA ILE A 30 -15.53 9.88 -13.86
C ILE A 30 -14.98 8.49 -13.50
N VAL A 31 -15.70 7.42 -13.83
CA VAL A 31 -15.24 6.03 -13.61
C VAL A 31 -14.04 5.69 -14.49
N ALA A 32 -14.01 6.16 -15.74
CA ALA A 32 -12.92 5.92 -16.68
C ALA A 32 -11.65 6.70 -16.32
N LEU A 33 -11.78 7.86 -15.68
CA LEU A 33 -10.64 8.73 -15.31
C LEU A 33 -10.03 8.40 -13.95
N LYS A 34 -10.59 7.47 -13.17
CA LYS A 34 -10.17 7.18 -11.78
C LYS A 34 -8.69 6.81 -11.61
N ASP A 35 -8.04 6.33 -12.67
CA ASP A 35 -6.65 5.88 -12.67
C ASP A 35 -5.67 6.94 -13.23
N LEU A 36 -6.16 8.13 -13.61
CA LEU A 36 -5.35 9.20 -14.19
C LEU A 36 -4.95 10.23 -13.10
N PRO A 37 -3.68 10.66 -13.00
CA PRO A 37 -3.26 11.67 -12.01
C PRO A 37 -3.97 13.02 -12.16
N LEU A 38 -4.50 13.34 -13.35
CA LEU A 38 -5.32 14.54 -13.61
C LEU A 38 -6.71 14.49 -12.97
N PHE A 39 -7.21 13.30 -12.61
CA PHE A 39 -8.52 13.12 -11.98
C PHE A 39 -8.63 13.94 -10.70
N ILE A 40 -7.56 14.00 -9.90
CA ILE A 40 -7.54 14.68 -8.61
C ILE A 40 -7.63 16.21 -8.79
N LEU A 41 -7.14 16.75 -9.91
CA LEU A 41 -7.16 18.19 -10.23
C LEU A 41 -8.52 18.62 -10.81
N LEU A 42 -9.15 17.73 -11.60
CA LEU A 42 -10.45 17.97 -12.22
C LEU A 42 -11.64 17.58 -11.33
N PHE A 43 -11.43 16.73 -10.32
CA PHE A 43 -12.46 16.28 -9.38
C PHE A 43 -13.20 17.42 -8.66
N PRO A 44 -12.52 18.42 -8.05
CA PRO A 44 -13.23 19.53 -7.39
C PRO A 44 -14.06 20.37 -8.37
N ILE A 45 -13.58 20.56 -9.60
CA ILE A 45 -14.31 21.25 -10.67
C ILE A 45 -15.54 20.41 -11.09
N GLY A 46 -15.37 19.11 -11.23
CA GLY A 46 -16.43 18.15 -11.52
C GLY A 46 -17.52 18.15 -10.44
N VAL A 47 -17.15 18.17 -9.16
CA VAL A 47 -18.09 18.23 -8.04
C VAL A 47 -18.87 19.55 -8.02
N ILE A 48 -18.25 20.69 -8.35
CA ILE A 48 -18.92 21.99 -8.43
C ILE A 48 -19.93 22.01 -9.59
N LEU A 49 -19.56 21.49 -10.76
CA LEU A 49 -20.46 21.38 -11.91
C LEU A 49 -21.60 20.40 -11.66
N LEU A 50 -21.31 19.27 -11.01
CA LEU A 50 -22.30 18.26 -10.62
C LEU A 50 -23.28 18.85 -9.58
N ARG A 51 -22.80 19.63 -8.60
CA ARG A 51 -23.66 20.32 -7.63
C ARG A 51 -24.66 21.25 -8.31
N LYS A 52 -24.24 21.98 -9.33
CA LYS A 52 -25.13 22.90 -10.09
C LYS A 52 -26.18 22.12 -10.90
N LYS A 53 -25.79 21.03 -11.57
CA LYS A 53 -26.73 20.14 -12.30
C LYS A 53 -27.69 19.40 -11.35
N ILE A 54 -27.22 18.93 -10.19
CA ILE A 54 -28.05 18.30 -9.15
C ILE A 54 -29.07 19.31 -8.61
N LEU A 55 -28.69 20.57 -8.36
CA LEU A 55 -29.62 21.62 -7.95
C LEU A 55 -30.69 21.92 -9.01
N LEU A 56 -30.34 21.89 -10.30
CA LEU A 56 -31.29 22.04 -11.39
C LEU A 56 -32.24 20.85 -11.49
N LEU A 57 -31.73 19.62 -11.32
CA LEU A 57 -32.55 18.42 -11.21
C LEU A 57 -33.50 18.49 -10.01
N PHE A 58 -33.04 18.94 -8.84
CA PHE A 58 -33.90 19.16 -7.67
C PHE A 58 -35.00 20.19 -7.93
N LYS A 59 -34.69 21.30 -8.60
CA LYS A 59 -35.70 22.29 -9.01
C LYS A 59 -36.70 21.71 -10.00
N SER A 60 -36.26 20.87 -10.93
CA SER A 60 -37.12 20.20 -11.90
C SER A 60 -38.03 19.16 -11.24
N ILE A 61 -37.49 18.34 -10.34
CA ILE A 61 -38.22 17.29 -9.61
C ILE A 61 -39.28 17.90 -8.69
N LYS A 62 -38.97 19.02 -8.01
CA LYS A 62 -39.94 19.74 -7.16
C LYS A 62 -41.15 20.28 -7.95
N LYS A 63 -40.99 20.47 -9.27
CA LYS A 63 -42.03 21.01 -10.16
C LYS A 63 -42.97 19.93 -10.70
N THR A 64 -42.53 18.68 -10.79
CA THR A 64 -43.29 17.59 -11.42
C THR A 64 -43.98 16.64 -10.45
N GLY A 65 -43.71 16.72 -9.13
CA GLY A 65 -44.43 15.97 -8.09
C GLY A 65 -44.24 14.44 -8.07
N GLU A 66 -43.78 13.84 -9.17
CA GLU A 66 -43.62 12.39 -9.32
C GLU A 66 -42.20 11.93 -8.95
N TYR A 67 -42.07 11.36 -7.77
CA TYR A 67 -40.89 10.58 -7.38
C TYR A 67 -41.10 9.12 -7.78
N THR A 68 -40.53 8.71 -8.92
CA THR A 68 -40.45 7.29 -9.24
C THR A 68 -39.40 6.60 -8.37
N LEU A 69 -39.71 5.40 -7.89
CA LEU A 69 -38.83 4.58 -7.04
C LEU A 69 -37.39 4.47 -7.58
N GLY A 70 -37.23 4.42 -8.91
CA GLY A 70 -35.92 4.39 -9.57
C GLY A 70 -35.06 5.63 -9.32
N LYS A 71 -35.64 6.83 -9.25
CA LYS A 71 -34.90 8.07 -8.95
C LYS A 71 -34.43 8.11 -7.50
N MET A 72 -35.22 7.57 -6.56
CA MET A 72 -34.83 7.44 -5.16
C MET A 72 -33.68 6.44 -4.97
N LEU A 73 -33.72 5.29 -5.65
CA LEU A 73 -32.65 4.30 -5.60
C LEU A 73 -31.32 4.83 -6.17
N LEU A 74 -31.37 5.54 -7.30
CA LEU A 74 -30.18 6.17 -7.87
C LEU A 74 -29.58 7.23 -6.94
N PHE A 75 -30.43 8.02 -6.27
CA PHE A 75 -29.98 9.01 -5.29
C PHE A 75 -29.34 8.36 -4.06
N GLY A 76 -29.95 7.28 -3.54
CA GLY A 76 -29.36 6.48 -2.46
C GLY A 76 -28.00 5.89 -2.82
N TYR A 77 -27.86 5.40 -4.06
CA TYR A 77 -26.57 4.89 -4.57
C TYR A 77 -25.49 5.97 -4.66
N ILE A 78 -25.83 7.16 -5.18
CA ILE A 78 -24.89 8.28 -5.27
C ILE A 78 -24.44 8.74 -3.88
N ILE A 79 -25.37 8.86 -2.93
CA ILE A 79 -25.03 9.20 -1.54
C ILE A 79 -24.11 8.14 -0.92
N SER A 80 -24.44 6.86 -1.08
CA SER A 80 -23.62 5.75 -0.58
C SER A 80 -22.20 5.77 -1.17
N ALA A 81 -22.07 6.00 -2.48
CA ALA A 81 -20.77 6.13 -3.15
C ALA A 81 -19.98 7.35 -2.64
N CYS A 82 -20.61 8.50 -2.45
CA CYS A 82 -19.98 9.69 -1.88
C CYS A 82 -19.53 9.50 -0.42
N ILE A 83 -20.31 8.75 0.38
CA ILE A 83 -19.94 8.38 1.75
C ILE A 83 -18.72 7.45 1.72
N MET A 84 -18.72 6.42 0.86
CA MET A 84 -17.59 5.49 0.73
C MET A 84 -16.30 6.17 0.28
N ILE A 85 -16.39 7.15 -0.63
CA ILE A 85 -15.24 7.97 -1.05
C ILE A 85 -14.75 8.85 0.09
N SER A 86 -15.66 9.51 0.83
CA SER A 86 -15.33 10.35 1.98
C SER A 86 -14.69 9.59 3.14
N ILE A 87 -14.99 8.29 3.29
CA ILE A 87 -14.39 7.44 4.33
C ILE A 87 -12.96 7.01 3.93
N LYS A 88 -12.67 6.79 2.64
CA LYS A 88 -11.34 6.36 2.16
C LYS A 88 -10.33 7.48 1.96
N THR A 89 -10.77 8.71 1.72
CA THR A 89 -9.88 9.87 1.50
C THR A 89 -8.93 10.18 2.66
N PRO A 90 -9.32 10.16 3.96
CA PRO A 90 -8.38 10.43 5.05
C PRO A 90 -7.28 9.38 5.19
N GLU A 91 -7.58 8.10 4.91
CA GLU A 91 -6.60 7.02 4.94
C GLU A 91 -5.54 7.20 3.83
N LEU A 92 -5.98 7.50 2.61
CA LEU A 92 -5.09 7.77 1.47
C LEU A 92 -4.24 9.03 1.66
N LEU A 93 -4.82 10.09 2.23
CA LEU A 93 -4.08 11.31 2.59
C LEU A 93 -3.00 11.02 3.64
N SER A 94 -3.34 10.21 4.66
CA SER A 94 -2.39 9.82 5.70
C SER A 94 -1.21 9.00 5.15
N ILE A 95 -1.43 8.14 4.17
CA ILE A 95 -0.37 7.36 3.51
C ILE A 95 0.54 8.28 2.70
N ARG A 96 -0.04 9.25 1.98
CA ARG A 96 0.72 10.21 1.18
C ARG A 96 1.61 11.10 2.04
N GLU A 97 1.07 11.61 3.14
CA GLU A 97 1.83 12.42 4.10
C GLU A 97 2.99 11.61 4.70
N LYS A 98 2.76 10.36 5.09
CA LYS A 98 3.83 9.48 5.60
C LYS A 98 4.96 9.29 4.59
N ASN A 99 4.63 8.98 3.33
CA ASN A 99 5.63 8.76 2.29
C ASN A 99 6.41 10.04 1.98
N LEU A 100 5.74 11.20 1.98
CA LEU A 100 6.40 12.48 1.78
C LEU A 100 7.40 12.78 2.91
N THR A 101 6.97 12.63 4.16
CA THR A 101 7.83 12.86 5.34
C THR A 101 9.03 11.90 5.38
N TYR A 102 8.85 10.64 4.94
CA TYR A 102 9.94 9.67 4.82
C TYR A 102 10.98 10.08 3.78
N GLU A 103 10.54 10.45 2.57
CA GLU A 103 11.43 10.88 1.49
C GLU A 103 12.13 12.20 1.82
N GLU A 104 11.45 13.14 2.49
CA GLU A 104 12.07 14.37 3.00
C GLU A 104 13.14 14.08 4.06
N GLY A 105 12.83 13.20 5.02
CA GLY A 105 13.78 12.77 6.04
C GLY A 105 15.05 12.16 5.45
N LYS A 106 14.91 11.31 4.43
CA LYS A 106 16.05 10.76 3.67
C LYS A 106 16.87 11.83 2.97
N LYS A 107 16.23 12.73 2.23
CA LYS A 107 16.93 13.81 1.51
C LYS A 107 17.72 14.69 2.46
N LEU A 108 17.16 15.03 3.62
CA LEU A 108 17.87 15.81 4.65
C LEU A 108 19.14 15.10 5.13
N ILE A 109 19.10 13.79 5.30
CA ILE A 109 20.25 12.98 5.71
C ILE A 109 21.30 12.93 4.59
N GLU A 110 20.87 12.79 3.33
CA GLU A 110 21.76 12.77 2.16
C GLU A 110 22.53 14.09 1.98
N ILE A 111 21.90 15.23 2.28
CA ILE A 111 22.54 16.56 2.24
C ILE A 111 23.32 16.91 3.52
N GLY A 112 23.41 15.99 4.49
CA GLY A 112 24.19 16.18 5.73
C GLY A 112 23.44 16.85 6.88
N ASN A 113 22.14 17.15 6.74
CA ASN A 113 21.31 17.65 7.82
C ASN A 113 20.69 16.48 8.61
N ILE A 114 21.54 15.81 9.38
CA ILE A 114 21.25 14.52 10.00
C ILE A 114 20.18 14.65 11.10
N ASP A 115 20.28 15.65 11.98
CA ASP A 115 19.38 15.79 13.12
C ASP A 115 17.93 16.08 12.70
N GLU A 116 17.73 16.97 11.73
CA GLU A 116 16.40 17.29 11.20
C GLU A 116 15.81 16.09 10.43
N GLY A 117 16.64 15.40 9.65
CA GLY A 117 16.23 14.19 8.95
C GLY A 117 15.81 13.06 9.90
N LEU A 118 16.58 12.83 10.97
CA LEU A 118 16.23 11.87 12.01
C LEU A 118 14.94 12.25 12.74
N THR A 119 14.74 13.53 13.04
CA THR A 119 13.52 14.03 13.70
C THR A 119 12.28 13.78 12.83
N LYS A 120 12.35 14.07 11.53
CA LYS A 120 11.26 13.79 10.59
C LYS A 120 10.95 12.30 10.51
N LEU A 121 11.98 11.47 10.43
CA LEU A 121 11.81 10.02 10.44
C LEU A 121 11.16 9.57 11.77
N GLU A 122 11.66 9.98 12.93
CA GLU A 122 11.09 9.56 14.23
C GLU A 122 9.61 9.94 14.40
N SER A 123 9.17 11.05 13.81
CA SER A 123 7.75 11.47 13.83
C SER A 123 6.77 10.51 13.14
N ILE A 124 7.26 9.65 12.24
CA ILE A 124 6.43 8.66 11.53
C ILE A 124 6.52 7.25 12.15
N LYS A 125 7.39 7.03 13.14
CA LYS A 125 7.66 5.71 13.75
C LYS A 125 6.38 5.03 14.23
N ASP A 126 5.57 5.71 15.01
CA ASP A 126 4.36 5.15 15.63
C ASP A 126 3.23 4.89 14.63
N ARG A 127 3.42 5.27 13.36
CA ARG A 127 2.43 5.18 12.29
C ARG A 127 2.75 4.09 11.26
N LEU A 128 3.83 3.33 11.43
CA LEU A 128 4.27 2.24 10.55
C LEU A 128 3.69 0.89 10.99
N LYS A 129 3.41 -0.01 10.04
CA LYS A 129 3.04 -1.41 10.35
C LYS A 129 4.30 -2.22 10.70
N ASP A 130 4.15 -3.32 11.44
CA ASP A 130 5.28 -4.10 11.99
C ASP A 130 6.39 -4.46 10.98
N GLU A 131 6.04 -4.86 9.75
CA GLU A 131 7.02 -5.18 8.69
C GLU A 131 7.73 -3.92 8.14
N GLU A 132 7.02 -2.79 8.05
CA GLU A 132 7.57 -1.51 7.60
C GLU A 132 8.43 -0.87 8.70
N LEU A 133 8.03 -1.06 9.96
CA LEU A 133 8.73 -0.62 11.15
C LEU A 133 10.08 -1.32 11.28
N LEU A 134 10.15 -2.64 11.03
CA LEU A 134 11.41 -3.39 11.06
C LEU A 134 12.39 -2.91 9.99
N LEU A 135 11.90 -2.66 8.76
CA LEU A 135 12.73 -2.10 7.69
C LEU A 135 13.22 -0.69 8.06
N TYR A 136 12.32 0.13 8.60
CA TYR A 136 12.59 1.49 9.03
C TYR A 136 13.62 1.56 10.18
N GLU A 137 13.48 0.75 11.23
CA GLU A 137 14.39 0.71 12.38
C GLU A 137 15.80 0.27 11.98
N ASN A 138 15.92 -0.73 11.10
CA ASN A 138 17.22 -1.14 10.55
C ASN A 138 17.87 -0.03 9.70
N THR A 139 17.07 0.71 8.92
CA THR A 139 17.58 1.83 8.11
C THR A 139 18.07 2.97 9.00
N LEU A 140 17.30 3.32 10.04
CA LEU A 140 17.67 4.32 11.04
C LEU A 140 18.97 3.96 11.77
N LEU A 141 19.11 2.69 12.17
CA LEU A 141 20.29 2.23 12.89
C LEU A 141 21.55 2.37 12.02
N ALA A 142 21.48 1.95 10.75
CA ALA A 142 22.58 2.11 9.79
C ALA A 142 22.96 3.57 9.58
N ILE A 143 21.97 4.47 9.51
CA ILE A 143 22.20 5.92 9.38
C ILE A 143 22.84 6.49 10.66
N LYS A 144 22.33 6.15 11.85
CA LYS A 144 22.87 6.62 13.14
C LYS A 144 24.32 6.17 13.34
N ILE A 145 24.67 4.95 12.94
CA ILE A 145 26.04 4.43 12.98
C ILE A 145 26.93 5.26 12.03
N ARG A 146 26.52 5.44 10.77
CA ARG A 146 27.29 6.19 9.76
C ARG A 146 27.51 7.65 10.17
N ALA A 147 26.50 8.30 10.73
CA ALA A 147 26.58 9.68 11.22
C ALA A 147 27.60 9.81 12.37
N LYS A 148 27.55 8.89 13.34
CA LYS A 148 28.41 8.93 14.53
C LYS A 148 29.88 8.67 14.20
N GLU A 149 30.15 7.80 13.22
CA GLU A 149 31.49 7.52 12.72
C GLU A 149 32.05 8.73 11.96
N ASN A 150 31.29 9.31 11.02
CA ASN A 150 31.71 10.50 10.27
C ASN A 150 32.03 11.70 11.18
N ILE A 151 31.20 11.98 12.19
CA ILE A 151 31.44 13.09 13.14
C ILE A 151 32.74 12.87 13.93
N ARG A 152 33.02 11.63 14.33
CA ARG A 152 34.23 11.30 15.10
C ARG A 152 35.49 11.47 14.26
N GLU A 153 35.45 11.04 13.00
CA GLU A 153 36.57 11.19 12.06
C GLU A 153 36.82 12.65 11.69
N ILE A 154 35.77 13.43 11.40
CA ILE A 154 35.89 14.86 11.09
C ILE A 154 36.47 15.63 12.28
N LYS A 155 36.03 15.34 13.51
CA LYS A 155 36.55 16.00 14.72
C LYS A 155 38.03 15.69 14.93
N HIS A 156 38.40 14.42 14.81
CA HIS A 156 39.79 13.99 14.95
C HIS A 156 40.69 14.57 13.84
N PHE A 157 40.19 14.69 12.61
CA PHE A 157 40.91 15.28 11.50
C PHE A 157 41.08 16.81 11.67
N ASN A 158 40.04 17.52 12.10
CA ASN A 158 40.12 18.96 12.39
C ASN A 158 41.10 19.29 13.52
N ASP A 159 41.15 18.48 14.57
CA ASP A 159 42.11 18.67 15.66
C ASP A 159 43.56 18.41 15.21
N LEU A 160 43.75 17.56 14.18
CA LEU A 160 45.03 17.37 13.52
C LEU A 160 45.39 18.50 12.54
N LEU A 161 44.45 19.00 11.74
CA LEU A 161 44.70 20.12 10.85
C LEU A 161 45.17 21.36 11.61
N LYS A 162 44.67 21.56 12.84
CA LYS A 162 45.11 22.63 13.74
C LYS A 162 46.56 22.50 14.22
N SER A 163 47.16 21.31 14.14
CA SER A 163 48.55 21.08 14.55
C SER A 163 49.55 21.11 13.39
N ILE A 164 49.07 21.31 12.16
CA ILE A 164 49.90 21.39 10.94
C ILE A 164 50.20 22.87 10.65
N THR A 165 51.43 23.18 10.25
CA THR A 165 51.82 24.55 9.86
C THR A 165 51.41 24.88 8.42
N GLU A 166 51.28 26.17 8.11
CA GLU A 166 50.84 26.66 6.78
C GLU A 166 51.74 26.15 5.62
N GLU A 167 53.06 26.05 5.85
CA GLU A 167 54.02 25.45 4.90
C GLU A 167 53.76 23.94 4.65
N GLN A 168 53.37 23.19 5.68
CA GLN A 168 53.07 21.77 5.56
C GLN A 168 51.74 21.55 4.83
N PHE A 169 50.77 22.45 5.03
CA PHE A 169 49.48 22.42 4.35
C PHE A 169 49.64 22.62 2.82
N LEU A 170 50.45 23.59 2.40
CA LEU A 170 50.73 23.86 0.98
C LEU A 170 51.41 22.69 0.26
N SER A 171 52.27 21.94 0.95
CA SER A 171 52.92 20.74 0.38
C SER A 171 51.97 19.55 0.13
N ILE A 172 50.82 19.51 0.84
CA ILE A 172 49.79 18.49 0.70
C ILE A 172 48.90 18.77 -0.52
N GLU A 173 48.64 20.06 -0.81
CA GLU A 173 47.78 20.51 -1.91
C GLU A 173 48.36 20.17 -3.30
N GLU A 174 49.69 20.05 -3.40
CA GLU A 174 50.41 19.71 -4.65
C GLU A 174 50.49 18.20 -4.96
N GLY A 175 49.83 17.34 -4.18
CA GLY A 175 49.68 15.91 -4.50
C GLY A 175 50.87 15.01 -4.17
N ASN A 176 51.89 15.52 -3.48
CA ASN A 176 53.05 14.74 -3.02
C ASN A 176 52.79 14.06 -1.66
N PHE A 177 51.93 13.04 -1.63
CA PHE A 177 51.58 12.30 -0.40
C PHE A 177 52.70 11.41 0.16
N LEU A 178 53.75 11.12 -0.62
CA LEU A 178 54.74 10.09 -0.30
C LEU A 178 55.91 10.54 0.60
N ASN A 179 56.02 11.83 0.93
CA ASN A 179 57.10 12.35 1.78
C ASN A 179 56.59 13.33 2.86
N LEU A 180 55.39 13.10 3.39
CA LEU A 180 54.81 13.96 4.42
C LEU A 180 55.44 13.66 5.79
N THR A 181 56.66 14.19 5.97
CA THR A 181 57.44 14.36 7.21
C THR A 181 58.00 13.09 7.89
N PRO A 182 59.08 13.23 8.70
CA PRO A 182 59.54 12.18 9.63
C PRO A 182 58.53 11.88 10.76
N ASN A 183 57.37 12.54 10.77
CA ASN A 183 56.40 12.44 11.85
C ASN A 183 55.60 11.14 11.72
N ASN A 184 56.20 10.08 12.27
CA ASN A 184 55.72 8.70 12.23
C ASN A 184 54.26 8.57 12.72
N ASP A 185 53.80 9.48 13.59
CA ASP A 185 52.46 9.46 14.16
C ASP A 185 51.37 9.87 13.16
N LEU A 186 51.64 10.82 12.25
CA LEU A 186 50.69 11.24 11.22
C LEU A 186 50.47 10.14 10.18
N ASN A 187 51.56 9.53 9.70
CA ASN A 187 51.50 8.41 8.74
C ASN A 187 50.83 7.17 9.35
N LYS A 188 51.07 6.91 10.64
CA LYS A 188 50.39 5.85 11.41
C LYS A 188 48.90 6.12 11.57
N LEU A 189 48.51 7.37 11.83
CA LEU A 189 47.09 7.73 11.90
C LEU A 189 46.42 7.62 10.53
N LEU A 190 47.05 8.13 9.46
CA LEU A 190 46.49 8.06 8.11
C LEU A 190 46.28 6.61 7.67
N SER A 191 47.26 5.75 7.92
CA SER A 191 47.14 4.30 7.64
C SER A 191 46.08 3.61 8.51
N GLN A 192 45.91 3.99 9.77
CA GLN A 192 44.82 3.51 10.63
C GLN A 192 43.45 3.96 10.13
N THR A 193 43.30 5.24 9.76
CA THR A 193 42.06 5.79 9.20
C THR A 193 41.70 5.11 7.89
N LEU A 194 42.66 4.91 6.97
CA LEU A 194 42.45 4.17 5.73
C LEU A 194 42.03 2.71 5.99
N LYS A 195 42.63 2.05 6.99
CA LYS A 195 42.28 0.68 7.39
C LYS A 195 40.87 0.61 7.98
N ASN A 196 40.50 1.57 8.82
CA ASN A 196 39.16 1.67 9.41
C ASN A 196 38.12 1.95 8.33
N ASN A 197 38.37 2.89 7.44
CA ASN A 197 37.49 3.20 6.31
C ASN A 197 37.28 1.98 5.42
N LYS A 198 38.35 1.24 5.09
CA LYS A 198 38.21 -0.02 4.34
C LYS A 198 37.30 -1.04 5.04
N LYS A 199 37.40 -1.15 6.37
CA LYS A 199 36.52 -2.02 7.17
C LYS A 199 35.06 -1.55 7.10
N ILE A 200 34.81 -0.25 7.26
CA ILE A 200 33.47 0.36 7.17
C ILE A 200 32.86 0.10 5.78
N TRP A 201 33.60 0.35 4.71
CA TRP A 201 33.16 0.06 3.34
C TRP A 201 32.80 -1.41 3.13
N THR A 202 33.59 -2.32 3.70
CA THR A 202 33.33 -3.76 3.62
C THR A 202 32.05 -4.14 4.36
N GLN A 203 31.82 -3.58 5.54
CA GLN A 203 30.60 -3.80 6.32
C GLN A 203 29.36 -3.24 5.61
N MET A 204 29.44 -2.03 5.08
CA MET A 204 28.37 -1.42 4.29
C MET A 204 27.99 -2.27 3.08
N LYS A 205 28.99 -2.79 2.35
CA LYS A 205 28.74 -3.67 1.21
C LYS A 205 28.04 -4.97 1.65
N LEU A 206 28.43 -5.54 2.78
CA LEU A 206 27.79 -6.73 3.33
C LEU A 206 26.35 -6.47 3.77
N GLU A 207 26.06 -5.33 4.40
CA GLU A 207 24.71 -4.93 4.80
C GLU A 207 23.80 -4.67 3.60
N GLN A 208 24.33 -4.05 2.54
CA GLN A 208 23.60 -3.87 1.28
C GLN A 208 23.21 -5.22 0.67
N LEU A 209 24.12 -6.18 0.63
CA LEU A 209 23.83 -7.54 0.14
C LEU A 209 22.74 -8.22 0.97
N LYS A 210 22.81 -8.14 2.30
CA LYS A 210 21.77 -8.67 3.19
C LYS A 210 20.41 -8.00 2.95
N LEU A 211 20.41 -6.69 2.71
CA LEU A 211 19.19 -5.94 2.41
C LEU A 211 18.57 -6.36 1.09
N GLU A 212 19.38 -6.63 0.07
CA GLU A 212 18.93 -7.16 -1.21
C GLU A 212 18.34 -8.58 -1.07
N GLU A 213 19.00 -9.48 -0.34
CA GLU A 213 18.46 -10.80 -0.01
C GLU A 213 17.13 -10.72 0.73
N MET A 214 17.04 -9.85 1.75
CA MET A 214 15.79 -9.67 2.49
C MET A 214 14.65 -9.16 1.59
N LYS A 215 14.92 -8.25 0.66
CA LYS A 215 13.92 -7.76 -0.29
C LYS A 215 13.39 -8.89 -1.18
N LEU A 216 14.27 -9.78 -1.65
CA LEU A 216 13.88 -10.95 -2.43
C LEU A 216 12.99 -11.89 -1.61
N ILE A 217 13.40 -12.22 -0.38
CA ILE A 217 12.61 -13.08 0.53
C ILE A 217 11.22 -12.50 0.80
N VAL A 218 11.13 -11.20 1.04
CA VAL A 218 9.84 -10.51 1.29
C VAL A 218 8.97 -10.53 0.02
N ALA A 219 9.55 -10.30 -1.15
CA ALA A 219 8.84 -10.36 -2.42
C ALA A 219 8.27 -11.76 -2.71
N GLU A 220 9.08 -12.81 -2.50
CA GLU A 220 8.69 -14.21 -2.65
C GLU A 220 7.57 -14.58 -1.68
N LYS A 221 7.68 -14.20 -0.40
CA LYS A 221 6.63 -14.41 0.61
C LYS A 221 5.33 -13.72 0.21
N LYS A 222 5.40 -12.49 -0.30
CA LYS A 222 4.23 -11.74 -0.76
C LYS A 222 3.56 -12.37 -1.98
N GLU A 223 4.34 -12.86 -2.93
CA GLU A 223 3.81 -13.57 -4.09
C GLU A 223 3.15 -14.90 -3.66
N ARG A 224 3.81 -15.65 -2.76
CA ARG A 224 3.28 -16.87 -2.18
C ARG A 224 1.97 -16.63 -1.45
N GLN A 225 1.91 -15.59 -0.62
CA GLN A 225 0.69 -15.22 0.11
C GLN A 225 -0.46 -14.90 -0.86
N LYS A 226 -0.20 -14.15 -1.94
CA LYS A 226 -1.21 -13.89 -2.98
C LYS A 226 -1.73 -15.17 -3.63
N LYS A 227 -0.85 -16.14 -3.91
CA LYS A 227 -1.24 -17.45 -4.45
C LYS A 227 -2.15 -18.18 -3.47
N ILE A 228 -1.77 -18.24 -2.19
CA ILE A 228 -2.59 -18.83 -1.12
C ILE A 228 -3.96 -18.15 -1.06
N ASP A 229 -4.00 -16.83 -0.96
CA ASP A 229 -5.23 -16.04 -0.84
C ASP A 229 -6.19 -16.27 -2.02
N SER A 230 -5.65 -16.49 -3.23
CA SER A 230 -6.46 -16.76 -4.42
C SER A 230 -7.30 -18.05 -4.34
N HIS A 231 -6.97 -18.97 -3.43
CA HIS A 231 -7.74 -20.19 -3.20
C HIS A 231 -8.88 -20.02 -2.19
N PHE A 232 -8.98 -18.86 -1.54
CA PHE A 232 -10.01 -18.57 -0.54
C PHE A 232 -10.94 -17.45 -1.00
N SER A 233 -12.20 -17.56 -0.60
CA SER A 233 -13.20 -16.52 -0.81
C SER A 233 -12.85 -15.28 0.01
N TYR A 234 -12.80 -14.13 -0.65
CA TYR A 234 -12.59 -12.84 0.01
C TYR A 234 -13.68 -12.51 1.04
N PHE A 235 -14.91 -13.00 0.84
CA PHE A 235 -16.06 -12.63 1.66
C PHE A 235 -16.17 -13.41 2.97
N ASN A 236 -15.87 -14.71 2.94
CA ASN A 236 -16.06 -15.60 4.09
C ASN A 236 -14.85 -16.50 4.39
N GLY A 237 -13.76 -16.37 3.63
CA GLY A 237 -12.55 -17.18 3.82
C GLY A 237 -12.71 -18.67 3.45
N SER A 238 -13.83 -19.07 2.83
CA SER A 238 -14.04 -20.47 2.44
C SER A 238 -13.15 -20.88 1.25
N ASN A 239 -12.65 -22.11 1.26
CA ASN A 239 -11.96 -22.68 0.09
C ASN A 239 -13.00 -23.32 -0.84
N LYS A 240 -13.16 -22.77 -2.05
CA LYS A 240 -14.24 -23.16 -2.98
C LYS A 240 -14.25 -24.67 -3.29
N ARG A 241 -13.08 -25.25 -3.52
CA ARG A 241 -12.95 -26.68 -3.89
C ARG A 241 -13.25 -27.61 -2.73
N LEU A 242 -12.84 -27.23 -1.52
CA LEU A 242 -13.17 -27.98 -0.31
C LEU A 242 -14.67 -27.88 0.01
N VAL A 243 -15.31 -26.73 -0.26
CA VAL A 243 -16.76 -26.57 -0.16
C VAL A 243 -17.49 -27.50 -1.13
N GLU A 244 -17.07 -27.52 -2.40
CA GLU A 244 -17.62 -28.42 -3.43
C GLU A 244 -17.46 -29.89 -3.02
N TYR A 245 -16.25 -30.29 -2.61
CA TYR A 245 -15.95 -31.64 -2.13
C TYR A 245 -16.89 -32.09 -1.00
N VAL A 246 -17.16 -31.20 -0.04
CA VAL A 246 -18.07 -31.49 1.09
C VAL A 246 -19.50 -31.58 0.60
N LYS A 247 -19.98 -30.60 -0.19
CA LYS A 247 -21.36 -30.58 -0.69
C LYS A 247 -21.70 -31.83 -1.49
N ASP A 248 -20.78 -32.32 -2.32
CA ASP A 248 -20.97 -33.53 -3.14
C ASP A 248 -21.12 -34.81 -2.29
N ARG A 249 -20.73 -34.77 -1.01
CA ARG A 249 -20.80 -35.90 -0.07
C ARG A 249 -21.90 -35.75 0.99
N LEU A 250 -22.58 -34.61 1.02
CA LEU A 250 -23.70 -34.40 1.93
C LEU A 250 -24.98 -35.04 1.37
N HIS A 251 -25.79 -35.60 2.26
CA HIS A 251 -27.12 -36.10 1.91
C HIS A 251 -28.04 -34.97 1.42
N ASP A 252 -27.98 -33.80 2.07
CA ASP A 252 -28.64 -32.57 1.67
C ASP A 252 -27.59 -31.48 1.42
N PRO A 253 -27.11 -31.30 0.17
CA PRO A 253 -26.12 -30.26 -0.17
C PRO A 253 -26.59 -28.83 0.12
N SER A 254 -27.92 -28.60 0.13
CA SER A 254 -28.50 -27.29 0.43
C SER A 254 -28.40 -26.92 1.91
N SER A 255 -28.21 -27.91 2.78
CA SER A 255 -28.02 -27.70 4.22
C SER A 255 -26.61 -27.23 4.62
N PHE A 256 -25.67 -27.17 3.67
CA PHE A 256 -24.30 -26.77 3.94
C PHE A 256 -24.22 -25.28 4.35
N GLU A 257 -23.62 -25.03 5.50
CA GLU A 257 -23.29 -23.70 6.01
C GLU A 257 -21.79 -23.66 6.37
N HIS A 258 -21.03 -22.80 5.70
CA HIS A 258 -19.62 -22.58 6.05
C HIS A 258 -19.53 -21.81 7.38
N VAL A 259 -18.67 -22.27 8.29
CA VAL A 259 -18.46 -21.61 9.60
C VAL A 259 -17.11 -20.90 9.64
N LYS A 260 -16.02 -21.62 9.37
CA LYS A 260 -14.66 -21.06 9.41
C LYS A 260 -13.71 -21.94 8.63
N THR A 261 -12.72 -21.32 7.99
CA THR A 261 -11.56 -22.02 7.46
C THR A 261 -10.31 -21.42 8.06
N VAL A 262 -9.37 -22.27 8.48
CA VAL A 262 -8.02 -21.88 8.90
C VAL A 262 -7.02 -22.64 8.06
N TYR A 263 -5.84 -22.06 7.84
CA TYR A 263 -4.77 -22.75 7.16
C TYR A 263 -3.41 -22.52 7.83
N SER A 264 -2.46 -23.41 7.56
CA SER A 264 -1.06 -23.29 7.96
C SER A 264 -0.17 -23.58 6.75
N ASP A 265 0.78 -22.70 6.48
CA ASP A 265 1.73 -22.87 5.38
C ASP A 265 2.88 -23.81 5.77
N LYS A 266 3.06 -24.90 5.00
CA LYS A 266 4.13 -25.89 5.17
C LYS A 266 5.23 -25.78 4.10
N GLY A 267 5.21 -24.73 3.29
CA GLY A 267 6.16 -24.51 2.19
C GLY A 267 5.81 -25.30 0.93
N LYS A 268 5.73 -26.63 1.00
CA LYS A 268 5.35 -27.44 -0.19
C LYS A 268 3.84 -27.43 -0.46
N TYR A 269 3.03 -27.40 0.60
CA TYR A 269 1.57 -27.37 0.57
C TYR A 269 1.05 -26.50 1.72
N ILE A 270 -0.25 -26.23 1.74
CA ILE A 270 -0.93 -25.63 2.88
C ILE A 270 -1.87 -26.65 3.53
N ASP A 271 -1.83 -26.73 4.86
CA ASP A 271 -2.81 -27.46 5.66
C ASP A 271 -4.06 -26.62 5.78
N ILE A 272 -5.21 -27.14 5.38
CA ILE A 272 -6.50 -26.46 5.49
C ILE A 272 -7.37 -27.24 6.47
N THR A 273 -7.99 -26.54 7.42
CA THR A 273 -9.05 -27.08 8.28
C THR A 273 -10.29 -26.22 8.11
N MET A 274 -11.40 -26.83 7.70
CA MET A 274 -12.67 -26.15 7.50
C MET A 274 -13.75 -26.73 8.42
N ALA A 275 -14.35 -25.86 9.23
CA ALA A 275 -15.54 -26.15 10.01
C ALA A 275 -16.79 -25.73 9.21
N TYR A 276 -17.81 -26.59 9.22
CA TYR A 276 -19.07 -26.36 8.53
C TYR A 276 -20.23 -27.01 9.28
N ARG A 277 -21.46 -26.51 9.07
CA ARG A 277 -22.69 -27.18 9.52
C ARG A 277 -23.39 -27.83 8.34
N ALA A 278 -24.04 -28.97 8.60
CA ALA A 278 -24.89 -29.63 7.62
C ALA A 278 -25.94 -30.50 8.33
N LYS A 279 -27.07 -30.76 7.67
CA LYS A 279 -28.05 -31.71 8.17
C LYS A 279 -27.51 -33.13 8.04
N ASN A 280 -27.62 -33.90 9.11
CA ASN A 280 -27.38 -35.35 9.08
C ASN A 280 -28.59 -36.08 8.49
N VAL A 281 -28.49 -37.41 8.36
CA VAL A 281 -29.56 -38.27 7.82
C VAL A 281 -30.84 -38.26 8.67
N PHE A 282 -30.79 -37.80 9.92
CA PHE A 282 -31.93 -37.63 10.82
C PHE A 282 -32.51 -36.21 10.79
N GLY A 283 -32.03 -35.33 9.90
CA GLY A 283 -32.49 -33.95 9.75
C GLY A 283 -31.93 -32.95 10.78
N GLY A 284 -31.08 -33.40 11.72
CA GLY A 284 -30.43 -32.54 12.71
C GLY A 284 -29.24 -31.79 12.10
N LEU A 285 -29.12 -30.49 12.38
CA LEU A 285 -27.98 -29.67 11.96
C LEU A 285 -26.78 -29.93 12.88
N VAL A 286 -25.67 -30.42 12.32
CA VAL A 286 -24.47 -30.82 13.07
C VAL A 286 -23.25 -30.02 12.61
N LEU A 287 -22.40 -29.61 13.55
CA LEU A 287 -21.10 -29.00 13.28
C LEU A 287 -20.06 -30.10 12.99
N ASN A 288 -19.47 -30.04 11.81
CA ASN A 288 -18.43 -30.96 11.34
C ASN A 288 -17.15 -30.20 10.99
N SER A 289 -16.05 -30.94 10.85
CA SER A 289 -14.75 -30.42 10.43
C SER A 289 -14.12 -31.34 9.40
N ILE A 290 -13.40 -30.76 8.44
CA ILE A 290 -12.67 -31.49 7.41
C ILE A 290 -11.27 -30.91 7.25
N LYS A 291 -10.29 -31.76 7.00
CA LYS A 291 -8.90 -31.38 6.77
C LYS A 291 -8.46 -31.74 5.36
N ALA A 292 -7.57 -30.94 4.80
CA ALA A 292 -7.03 -31.18 3.47
C ALA A 292 -5.63 -30.56 3.30
N HIS A 293 -4.80 -31.19 2.48
CA HIS A 293 -3.59 -30.58 1.94
C HIS A 293 -3.93 -29.92 0.60
N LEU A 294 -3.52 -28.67 0.42
CA LEU A 294 -3.56 -28.00 -0.88
C LEU A 294 -2.14 -27.75 -1.38
N TYR A 295 -1.78 -28.44 -2.46
CA TYR A 295 -0.53 -28.26 -3.17
C TYR A 295 -0.67 -27.13 -4.18
N LEU A 296 0.05 -26.01 -3.96
CA LEU A 296 -0.10 -24.80 -4.76
C LEU A 296 0.45 -24.95 -6.19
N GLU A 297 1.46 -25.80 -6.40
CA GLU A 297 2.16 -25.95 -7.69
C GLU A 297 1.27 -26.56 -8.78
N ASN A 298 0.56 -27.63 -8.44
CA ASN A 298 -0.31 -28.36 -9.35
C ASN A 298 -1.80 -28.13 -9.04
N ASN A 299 -2.10 -27.24 -8.08
CA ASN A 299 -3.44 -27.00 -7.58
C ASN A 299 -4.13 -28.33 -7.25
N HIS A 300 -3.47 -29.21 -6.48
CA HIS A 300 -4.03 -30.49 -6.07
C HIS A 300 -4.56 -30.40 -4.63
N LEU A 301 -5.78 -30.88 -4.41
CA LEU A 301 -6.43 -30.94 -3.10
C LEU A 301 -6.53 -32.40 -2.67
N GLU A 302 -5.85 -32.74 -1.58
CA GLU A 302 -5.88 -34.05 -0.95
C GLU A 302 -6.63 -33.94 0.37
N VAL A 303 -7.78 -34.62 0.49
CA VAL A 303 -8.61 -34.57 1.69
C VAL A 303 -8.28 -35.76 2.59
N PHE A 304 -8.05 -35.51 3.88
CA PHE A 304 -7.81 -36.55 4.88
C PHE A 304 -8.66 -36.27 6.12
N GLN A 305 -9.18 -37.33 6.73
CA GLN A 305 -10.08 -37.27 7.89
C GLN A 305 -9.38 -37.79 9.14
#